data_AF-A0A421DJ37-F1
#
_entry.id   AF-A0A421DJ37-F1
#
_cell.length_a   1.000
_cell.length_b   1.000
_cell.length_c   1.000
_cell.angle_alpha   90.00
_cell.angle_beta   90.00
_cell.angle_gamma   90.00
#
_symmetry.space_group_name_H-M   'P 1'
#
loop_
_entity.id
_entity.type
_entity.pdbx_description
1 polymer ?
#
loop_
_entity_poly.entity_id
_entity_poly.type
_entity_poly.pdbx_seq_one_letter_code
_entity_poly.pdbx_strand_id
1 'polypeptide(L)'
;MGITRFFDIRSFWGLNWGSAGSIYYGAPTMPLTDTAIRNAKPLDKPYKLSDAQGLYLLIKSNGSKLWHLKYRFGGKEKKLAFGAYPTVSLATARKLREEAL
;
A
#
# COMPACT_ATOMS: atom_id res chain seq x y z
N MET A 1 4.73 3.10 35.49
CA MET A 1 3.52 3.77 34.95
C MET A 1 3.93 4.48 33.68
N GLY A 2 3.75 3.84 32.51
CA GLY A 2 2.73 4.23 31.52
C GLY A 2 3.21 5.48 30.77
N ILE A 3 3.68 5.41 29.53
CA ILE A 3 2.84 5.35 28.33
C ILE A 3 3.61 4.67 27.19
N THR A 4 3.06 3.57 26.68
CA THR A 4 3.47 2.91 25.44
C THR A 4 3.19 3.86 24.28
N ARG A 5 4.23 4.42 23.66
CA ARG A 5 4.09 5.32 22.51
C ARG A 5 3.48 4.53 21.34
N PHE A 6 2.25 4.88 21.01
CA PHE A 6 1.55 4.44 19.81
C PHE A 6 2.39 4.75 18.56
N PHE A 7 2.43 3.77 17.67
CA PHE A 7 3.17 3.76 16.41
C PHE A 7 2.78 4.96 15.51
N ASP A 8 3.76 5.81 15.16
CA ASP A 8 3.63 6.79 14.08
C ASP A 8 4.01 6.10 12.74
N ILE A 9 3.08 6.09 11.79
CA ILE A 9 3.20 5.45 10.47
C ILE A 9 3.85 6.35 9.39
N ARG A 10 4.38 7.54 9.73
CA ARG A 10 4.80 8.53 8.73
C ARG A 10 6.23 8.40 8.20
N SER A 11 7.03 7.45 8.67
CA SER A 11 8.48 7.43 8.35
C SER A 11 8.90 6.49 7.20
N PHE A 12 7.97 6.02 6.36
CA PHE A 12 8.25 4.88 5.46
C PHE A 12 8.50 5.16 3.97
N TRP A 13 8.57 6.43 3.57
CA TRP A 13 8.94 6.79 2.21
C TRP A 13 9.90 7.98 2.20
N GLY A 14 11.13 7.76 1.71
CA GLY A 14 12.08 8.82 1.41
C GLY A 14 11.64 9.65 0.21
N LEU A 15 10.60 10.47 0.38
CA LEU A 15 10.12 11.47 -0.57
C LEU A 15 10.02 12.82 0.14
N ASN A 16 10.82 13.78 -0.33
CA ASN A 16 10.69 15.20 -0.02
C ASN A 16 9.35 15.68 -0.60
N TRP A 17 8.38 16.04 0.24
CA TRP A 17 7.13 16.64 -0.19
C TRP A 17 7.24 18.16 -0.06
N GLY A 18 7.73 18.79 -1.14
CA GLY A 18 7.68 20.24 -1.29
C GLY A 18 6.23 20.70 -1.53
N SER A 19 5.69 21.39 -0.53
CA SER A 19 4.75 22.52 -0.57
C SER A 19 3.73 22.62 -1.72
N ALA A 20 2.46 22.36 -1.40
CA ALA A 20 1.37 23.34 -1.55
C ALA A 20 0.12 22.83 -0.81
N GLY A 21 -0.57 23.74 -0.11
CA GLY A 21 -1.46 23.46 1.01
C GLY A 21 -2.62 22.49 0.77
N SER A 22 -2.84 21.61 1.75
CA SER A 22 -4.17 21.21 2.19
C SER A 22 -4.08 20.60 3.59
N ILE A 23 -4.41 21.40 4.58
CA ILE A 23 -4.50 21.02 5.99
C ILE A 23 -5.80 20.24 6.24
N TYR A 24 -5.77 18.91 6.08
CA TYR A 24 -6.82 18.05 6.63
C TYR A 24 -6.21 16.86 7.38
N TYR A 25 -6.26 16.94 8.72
CA TYR A 25 -6.26 15.74 9.57
C TYR A 25 -7.56 14.98 9.26
N GLY A 26 -7.49 13.99 8.36
CA GLY A 26 -8.64 13.16 7.97
C GLY A 26 -8.95 13.08 6.47
N ALA A 27 -8.03 13.47 5.57
CA ALA A 27 -8.23 13.21 4.15
C ALA A 27 -8.32 11.69 3.89
N PRO A 28 -9.38 11.18 3.24
CA PRO A 28 -9.46 9.78 2.86
C PRO A 28 -8.27 9.48 1.94
N THR A 29 -7.37 8.59 2.34
CA THR A 29 -6.43 7.98 1.41
C THR A 29 -7.27 7.38 0.31
N MET A 30 -7.25 7.93 -0.91
CA MET A 30 -8.08 7.45 -2.00
C MET A 30 -7.88 5.94 -2.13
N PRO A 31 -8.89 5.12 -1.77
CA PRO A 31 -8.74 3.67 -1.85
C PRO A 31 -8.49 3.33 -3.30
N LEU A 32 -7.60 2.38 -3.54
CA LEU A 32 -7.30 1.94 -4.88
C LEU A 32 -8.60 1.42 -5.50
N THR A 33 -8.87 1.80 -6.74
CA THR A 33 -10.05 1.36 -7.49
C THR A 33 -9.63 0.38 -8.58
N ASP A 34 -10.50 -0.56 -8.92
CA ASP A 34 -10.22 -1.54 -9.97
C ASP A 34 -9.94 -0.83 -11.32
N THR A 35 -10.65 0.25 -11.61
CA THR A 35 -10.41 1.10 -12.79
C THR A 35 -9.00 1.69 -12.81
N ALA A 36 -8.50 2.21 -11.68
CA ALA A 36 -7.14 2.73 -11.59
C ALA A 36 -6.10 1.62 -11.83
N ILE A 37 -6.35 0.41 -11.33
CA ILE A 37 -5.47 -0.75 -11.52
C ILE A 37 -5.44 -1.20 -12.98
N ARG A 38 -6.60 -1.24 -13.64
CA ARG A 38 -6.69 -1.58 -15.08
C ARG A 38 -5.94 -0.57 -15.93
N ASN A 39 -6.13 0.71 -15.64
CA ASN A 39 -5.47 1.81 -16.36
C ASN A 39 -3.97 1.96 -16.04
N ALA A 40 -3.48 1.29 -15.00
CA ALA A 40 -2.07 1.33 -14.63
C ALA A 40 -1.20 0.68 -15.72
N LYS A 41 -0.41 1.51 -16.41
CA LYS A 41 0.54 1.07 -17.44
C LYS A 41 1.89 0.70 -16.80
N PRO A 42 2.59 -0.31 -17.32
CA PRO A 42 3.97 -0.56 -16.92
C PRO A 42 4.84 0.65 -17.29
N LEU A 43 5.77 0.98 -16.41
CA LEU A 43 6.81 1.97 -16.63
C LEU A 43 8.17 1.25 -16.65
N ASP A 44 9.22 1.90 -17.15
CA ASP A 44 10.57 1.35 -17.17
C ASP A 44 11.06 0.95 -15.78
N LYS A 45 10.60 1.67 -14.75
CA LYS A 45 10.89 1.39 -13.35
C LYS A 45 9.66 0.86 -12.63
N PRO A 46 9.81 -0.19 -11.80
CA PRO A 46 8.71 -0.72 -11.01
C PRO A 46 8.21 0.32 -10.01
N TYR A 47 6.90 0.52 -9.95
CA TYR A 47 6.25 1.47 -9.05
C TYR A 47 5.12 0.83 -8.27
N LYS A 48 4.69 1.50 -7.20
CA LYS A 48 3.70 0.98 -6.26
C LYS A 48 2.45 1.84 -6.32
N LEU A 49 1.31 1.18 -6.41
CA LEU A 49 -0.01 1.77 -6.22
C LEU A 49 -0.50 1.40 -4.82
N SER A 50 -0.45 2.37 -3.92
CA SER A 50 -0.88 2.18 -2.54
C SER A 50 -2.41 2.12 -2.45
N ASP A 51 -2.91 1.15 -1.69
CA ASP A 51 -4.29 1.11 -1.20
C ASP A 51 -4.28 1.62 0.26
N ALA A 52 -4.93 0.91 1.18
CA ALA A 52 -4.99 1.25 2.60
C ALA A 52 -4.28 0.21 3.48
N GLN A 53 -3.88 0.64 4.68
CA GLN A 53 -3.34 -0.23 5.74
C GLN A 53 -2.13 -1.07 5.30
N GLY A 54 -1.25 -0.49 4.49
CA GLY A 54 -0.02 -1.14 4.03
C GLY A 54 -0.19 -2.12 2.86
N LEU A 55 -1.41 -2.30 2.33
CA LEU A 55 -1.66 -3.01 1.07
C LEU A 55 -1.26 -2.11 -0.11
N TYR A 56 -0.53 -2.67 -1.07
CA TYR A 56 -0.19 -2.00 -2.31
C TYR A 56 -0.06 -2.99 -3.46
N LEU A 57 -0.27 -2.49 -4.67
CA LEU A 57 -0.02 -3.23 -5.91
C LEU A 57 1.32 -2.78 -6.50
N LEU A 58 2.24 -3.71 -6.69
CA LEU A 58 3.51 -3.48 -7.38
C LEU A 58 3.32 -3.71 -8.87
N ILE A 59 3.49 -2.65 -9.66
CA ILE A 59 3.52 -2.72 -11.11
C ILE A 59 4.97 -2.87 -11.54
N LYS A 60 5.32 -4.02 -12.10
CA LYS A 60 6.65 -4.29 -12.64
C LYS A 60 6.74 -3.79 -14.09
N SER A 61 7.95 -3.51 -14.56
CA SER A 61 8.22 -3.08 -15.93
C SER A 61 7.82 -4.11 -16.98
N ASN A 62 7.80 -5.40 -16.62
CA ASN A 62 7.29 -6.48 -17.46
C ASN A 62 5.75 -6.53 -17.57
N GLY A 63 5.02 -5.58 -16.97
CA GLY A 63 3.55 -5.56 -16.96
C GLY A 63 2.91 -6.41 -15.87
N SER A 64 3.68 -7.19 -15.10
CA SER A 64 3.14 -7.96 -13.97
C SER A 64 2.67 -7.02 -12.86
N LYS A 65 1.48 -7.29 -12.33
CA LYS A 65 0.87 -6.55 -11.24
C LYS A 65 0.75 -7.47 -10.03
N LEU A 66 1.46 -7.17 -8.94
CA LEU A 66 1.58 -8.07 -7.78
C LEU A 66 1.09 -7.40 -6.50
N TRP A 67 0.18 -8.05 -5.79
CA TRP A 67 -0.32 -7.59 -4.50
C TRP A 67 0.67 -7.90 -3.39
N HIS A 68 1.07 -6.87 -2.66
CA HIS A 68 1.91 -6.99 -1.49
C HIS A 68 1.31 -6.24 -0.30
N LEU A 69 1.41 -6.84 0.88
CA LEU A 69 1.11 -6.20 2.16
C LEU A 69 2.40 -5.96 2.92
N LYS A 70 2.61 -4.73 3.36
CA LYS A 70 3.67 -4.38 4.30
C LYS A 70 3.05 -4.20 5.68
N TYR A 71 3.48 -5.03 6.62
CA TYR A 71 2.96 -5.04 7.99
C TYR A 71 4.11 -5.11 8.99
N ARG A 72 3.81 -4.84 10.27
CA ARG A 72 4.79 -4.95 11.36
C ARG A 72 4.27 -5.93 12.39
N PHE A 73 5.11 -6.89 12.77
CA PHE A 73 4.80 -7.83 13.84
C PHE A 73 6.02 -7.95 14.76
N GLY A 74 5.82 -7.74 16.07
CA GLY A 74 6.91 -7.76 17.06
C GLY A 74 8.03 -6.75 16.77
N GLY A 75 7.67 -5.55 16.30
CA GLY A 75 8.63 -4.48 15.97
C GLY A 75 9.41 -4.68 14.66
N LYS A 76 9.28 -5.84 14.02
CA LYS A 76 9.93 -6.14 12.73
C LYS A 76 8.98 -5.89 11.57
N GLU A 77 9.49 -5.25 10.54
CA GLU A 77 8.77 -5.09 9.28
C GLU A 77 8.78 -6.41 8.51
N LYS A 78 7.61 -6.80 8.03
CA LYS A 78 7.41 -7.98 7.19
C LYS A 78 6.65 -7.58 5.93
N LYS A 79 6.86 -8.37 4.88
CA LYS A 79 6.16 -8.24 3.60
C LYS A 79 5.51 -9.57 3.28
N LEU A 80 4.22 -9.54 2.96
CA LEU A 80 3.46 -10.68 2.48
C LEU A 80 3.06 -10.44 1.03
N ALA A 81 3.10 -11.47 0.20
CA ALA A 81 2.62 -11.41 -1.18
C ALA A 81 1.32 -12.18 -1.30
N PHE A 82 0.30 -11.54 -1.87
CA PHE A 82 -1.03 -12.14 -2.03
C PHE A 82 -1.24 -12.77 -3.42
N GLY A 83 -0.41 -12.41 -4.40
CA GLY A 83 -0.48 -12.97 -5.76
C GLY A 83 -0.56 -11.89 -6.83
N ALA A 84 -0.82 -12.31 -8.07
CA ALA A 84 -0.92 -11.42 -9.21
C ALA A 84 -2.35 -10.94 -9.46
N TYR A 85 -2.51 -9.70 -9.94
CA TYR A 85 -3.76 -9.23 -10.53
C TYR A 85 -3.80 -9.62 -12.02
N PRO A 86 -4.92 -10.09 -12.59
CA PRO A 86 -6.27 -10.11 -12.01
C PRO A 86 -6.64 -11.40 -11.24
N THR A 87 -5.74 -12.40 -11.16
CA THR A 87 -5.99 -13.66 -10.44
C THR A 87 -6.48 -13.41 -9.01
N VAL A 88 -5.88 -12.44 -8.33
CA VAL A 88 -6.35 -11.90 -7.06
C VAL A 88 -6.92 -10.51 -7.31
N SER A 89 -8.23 -10.38 -7.11
CA SER A 89 -8.94 -9.12 -7.23
C SER A 89 -8.58 -8.16 -6.08
N LEU A 90 -8.85 -6.87 -6.26
CA LEU A 90 -8.71 -5.89 -5.18
C LEU A 90 -9.52 -6.27 -3.93
N ALA A 91 -10.75 -6.76 -4.12
CA ALA A 91 -11.60 -7.19 -3.00
C ALA A 91 -10.99 -8.40 -2.26
N THR A 92 -10.47 -9.37 -3.01
CA THR A 92 -9.77 -10.52 -2.43
C THR A 92 -8.50 -10.09 -1.70
N ALA A 93 -7.72 -9.17 -2.26
CA ALA A 93 -6.51 -8.64 -1.60
C ALA A 93 -6.82 -7.91 -0.28
N ARG A 94 -7.96 -7.22 -0.21
CA ARG A 94 -8.44 -6.58 1.04
C ARG A 94 -8.89 -7.60 2.08
N LYS A 95 -9.57 -8.68 1.68
CA LYS A 95 -9.92 -9.79 2.58
C LYS A 95 -8.68 -10.49 3.13
N LEU A 96 -7.72 -10.83 2.26
CA LEU A 96 -6.46 -11.46 2.66
C LEU A 96 -5.63 -10.56 3.59
N ARG A 97 -5.72 -9.23 3.42
CA ARG A 97 -5.14 -8.28 4.38
C ARG A 97 -5.80 -8.38 5.74
N GLU A 98 -7.13 -8.42 5.79
CA GLU A 98 -7.87 -8.55 7.05
C GLU A 98 -7.61 -9.88 7.75
N GLU A 99 -7.41 -10.96 7.00
CA GLU A 99 -7.01 -12.27 7.55
C GLU A 99 -5.55 -12.30 8.06
N ALA A 100 -4.68 -11.41 7.56
CA ALA A 100 -3.25 -11.39 7.87
C ALA A 100 -2.86 -10.43 9.01
N LEU A 101 -3.79 -9.57 9.45
CA LEU A 101 -3.61 -8.60 10.54
C LEU A 101 -4.27 -9.10 11.82
#